data_AF-A0A6P2HXK3-F1
#
_entry.id   AF-A0A6P2HXK3-F1
#
_cell.length_a   1.000
_cell.length_b   1.000
_cell.length_c   1.000
_cell.angle_alpha   90.00
_cell.angle_beta   90.00
_cell.angle_gamma   90.00
#
_symmetry.space_group_name_H-M   'P 1'
#
loop_
_entity.id
_entity.type
_entity.pdbx_description
1 polymer ?
#
loop_
_entity_poly.entity_id
_entity_poly.type
_entity_poly.pdbx_seq_one_letter_code
_entity_poly.pdbx_strand_id
1 'polypeptide(L)'
;MLNNVIVPGKSLGGILLGEEVKNVVDRLNGAHLIEYLDKNTLKVDGGVITIYHDSVDGRIENLACNAEFHGSYQGKLWPGMTVGDVLKMTKKQMAWCGFVQVDDIQGVGLPLPGEFDDFEKLIDFLDPEFIFNELWVCSF
;
A
#
# COMPACT_ATOMS: atom_id res chain seq x y z
N MET A 1 16.81 -2.79 8.19
CA MET A 1 15.72 -3.09 9.14
C MET A 1 14.46 -2.40 8.67
N LEU A 2 13.35 -3.14 8.65
CA LEU A 2 12.02 -2.57 8.44
C LEU A 2 11.55 -1.83 9.69
N ASN A 3 10.66 -0.86 9.50
CA ASN A 3 9.88 -0.23 10.56
C ASN A 3 8.38 -0.29 10.22
N ASN A 4 7.53 0.25 11.09
CA ASN A 4 6.07 0.25 10.87
C ASN A 4 5.55 1.63 10.42
N VAL A 5 6.37 2.41 9.71
CA VAL A 5 6.03 3.77 9.29
C VAL A 5 5.53 3.77 7.86
N ILE A 6 4.40 4.47 7.64
CA ILE A 6 3.86 4.78 6.32
C ILE A 6 4.08 6.27 6.08
N VAL A 7 4.75 6.61 4.97
CA VAL A 7 4.91 7.99 4.51
C VAL A 7 4.30 8.08 3.10
N PRO A 8 3.11 8.68 2.96
CA PRO A 8 2.44 8.80 1.67
C PRO A 8 3.34 9.42 0.61
N GLY A 9 3.31 8.86 -0.60
CA GLY A 9 4.09 9.32 -1.74
C GLY A 9 5.60 9.07 -1.65
N LYS A 10 6.07 8.40 -0.59
CA LYS A 10 7.52 8.37 -0.31
C LYS A 10 8.05 7.05 0.18
N SER A 11 7.43 6.43 1.19
CA SER A 11 8.03 5.23 1.79
C SER A 11 7.05 4.35 2.55
N LEU A 12 7.33 3.05 2.55
CA LEU A 12 6.62 2.06 3.34
C LEU A 12 7.62 1.19 4.10
N GLY A 13 7.50 1.13 5.42
CA GLY A 13 8.37 0.32 6.27
C GLY A 13 9.85 0.67 6.21
N GLY A 14 10.18 1.91 5.84
CA GLY A 14 11.55 2.37 5.61
C GLY A 14 12.13 2.04 4.23
N ILE A 15 11.33 1.49 3.31
CA ILE A 15 11.67 1.34 1.89
C ILE A 15 11.14 2.56 1.15
N LEU A 16 11.98 3.19 0.32
CA LEU A 16 11.67 4.41 -0.40
C LEU A 16 11.17 4.12 -1.81
N LEU A 17 10.21 4.91 -2.28
CA LEU A 17 9.95 5.00 -3.72
C LEU A 17 11.18 5.60 -4.42
N GLY A 18 11.52 5.04 -5.59
CA GLY A 18 12.65 5.44 -6.42
C GLY A 18 14.02 4.92 -5.99
N GLU A 19 14.16 4.25 -4.83
CA GLU A 19 15.41 3.54 -4.52
C GLU A 19 15.54 2.26 -5.37
N GLU A 20 16.77 1.78 -5.52
CA GLU A 20 17.04 0.55 -6.29
C GLU A 20 16.69 -0.68 -5.44
N VAL A 21 15.87 -1.58 -5.98
CA VAL A 21 15.37 -2.77 -5.28
C VAL A 21 16.49 -3.65 -4.74
N LYS A 22 17.64 -3.71 -5.44
CA LYS A 22 18.80 -4.48 -5.01
C LYS A 22 19.35 -4.01 -3.66
N ASN A 23 19.42 -2.69 -3.46
CA ASN A 23 19.89 -2.12 -2.18
C ASN A 23 18.94 -2.46 -1.03
N VAL A 24 17.64 -2.57 -1.31
CA VAL A 24 16.64 -3.02 -0.34
C VAL A 24 16.84 -4.49 0.00
N VAL A 25 16.98 -5.34 -1.01
CA VAL A 25 17.20 -6.78 -0.81
C VAL A 25 18.46 -7.01 0.01
N ASP A 26 19.59 -6.38 -0.33
CA ASP A 26 20.85 -6.50 0.41
C ASP A 26 20.70 -6.05 1.87
N ARG A 27 19.91 -5.00 2.13
CA ARG A 27 19.64 -4.47 3.48
C ARG A 27 18.73 -5.37 4.33
N LEU A 28 17.88 -6.18 3.70
CA LEU A 28 16.92 -7.06 4.37
C LEU A 28 17.39 -8.52 4.43
N ASN A 29 18.35 -8.88 3.59
CA ASN A 29 18.87 -10.24 3.48
C ASN A 29 19.39 -10.76 4.82
N GLY A 30 19.08 -12.02 5.13
CA GLY A 30 19.44 -12.69 6.38
C GLY A 30 18.56 -12.37 7.59
N ALA A 31 17.72 -11.33 7.52
CA ALA A 31 16.75 -11.00 8.58
C ALA A 31 15.29 -11.21 8.16
N HIS A 32 15.01 -11.11 6.86
CA HIS A 32 13.67 -11.24 6.29
C HIS A 32 13.66 -12.26 5.15
N LEU A 33 12.51 -12.91 4.95
CA LEU A 33 12.28 -13.79 3.81
C LEU A 33 11.97 -12.92 2.58
N ILE A 34 12.71 -13.13 1.49
CA ILE A 34 12.50 -12.44 0.21
C ILE A 34 12.04 -13.45 -0.83
N GLU A 35 10.88 -13.19 -1.44
CA GLU A 35 10.24 -14.05 -2.43
C GLU A 35 10.03 -13.28 -3.74
N TYR A 36 10.73 -13.67 -4.80
CA TYR A 36 10.53 -13.10 -6.13
C TYR A 36 9.31 -13.74 -6.79
N LEU A 37 8.29 -12.94 -7.12
CA LEU A 37 7.09 -13.44 -7.79
C LEU A 37 7.25 -13.43 -9.31
N ASP A 38 7.85 -12.36 -9.83
CA ASP A 38 8.14 -12.17 -11.25
C ASP A 38 9.35 -11.22 -11.43
N LYS A 39 9.53 -10.68 -12.63
CA LYS A 39 10.67 -9.82 -12.99
C LYS A 39 10.62 -8.40 -12.38
N ASN A 40 9.47 -7.98 -11.86
CA ASN A 40 9.20 -6.63 -11.38
C ASN A 40 8.52 -6.61 -10.00
N THR A 41 8.30 -7.77 -9.39
CA THR A 41 7.55 -7.92 -8.15
C THR A 41 8.25 -8.88 -7.21
N LEU A 42 8.45 -8.44 -5.97
CA LEU A 42 8.89 -9.30 -4.88
C LEU A 42 8.10 -9.05 -3.60
N LYS A 43 8.04 -10.06 -2.74
CA LYS A 43 7.45 -10.01 -1.42
C LYS A 43 8.52 -10.12 -0.34
N VAL A 44 8.28 -9.42 0.75
CA VAL A 44 9.02 -9.51 2.01
C VAL A 44 8.10 -10.14 3.04
N ASP A 45 8.57 -11.18 3.71
CA ASP A 45 7.87 -11.93 4.77
C ASP A 45 6.43 -12.31 4.37
N GLY A 46 6.25 -13.01 3.24
CA GLY A 46 4.92 -13.45 2.80
C GLY A 46 4.00 -12.33 2.31
N GLY A 47 4.54 -11.13 2.05
CA GLY A 47 3.79 -9.98 1.55
C GLY A 47 3.38 -8.97 2.62
N VAL A 48 3.96 -9.07 3.83
CA VAL A 48 3.93 -7.96 4.81
C VAL A 48 4.33 -6.66 4.12
N ILE A 49 5.33 -6.71 3.24
CA ILE A 49 5.57 -5.69 2.22
C ILE A 49 5.68 -6.38 0.86
N THR A 50 5.04 -5.81 -0.16
CA THR A 50 5.24 -6.15 -1.56
C THR A 50 5.89 -4.95 -2.27
N ILE A 51 6.96 -5.22 -3.02
CA ILE A 51 7.72 -4.21 -3.75
C ILE A 51 7.48 -4.41 -5.24
N TYR A 52 7.06 -3.35 -5.91
CA TYR A 52 6.95 -3.28 -7.37
C TYR A 52 8.02 -2.33 -7.90
N HIS A 53 8.81 -2.79 -8.86
CA HIS A 53 9.94 -2.04 -9.40
C HIS A 53 10.03 -2.14 -10.91
N ASP A 54 10.64 -1.15 -11.56
CA ASP A 54 10.93 -1.22 -12.98
C ASP A 54 11.89 -2.39 -13.26
N SER A 55 11.58 -3.16 -14.31
CA SER A 55 12.35 -4.37 -14.65
C SER A 55 13.66 -4.09 -15.39
N VAL A 56 13.89 -2.84 -15.83
CA VAL A 56 15.06 -2.42 -16.61
C VAL A 56 16.10 -1.77 -15.69
N ASP A 57 15.71 -0.78 -14.89
CA ASP A 57 16.61 -0.02 -14.01
C ASP A 57 16.51 -0.40 -12.53
N GLY A 58 15.52 -1.21 -12.15
CA GLY A 58 15.35 -1.72 -10.78
C GLY A 58 14.82 -0.70 -9.79
N ARG A 59 14.33 0.47 -10.23
CA ARG A 59 13.78 1.49 -9.35
C ARG A 59 12.40 1.09 -8.84
N ILE A 60 12.19 1.22 -7.54
CA ILE A 60 10.91 0.95 -6.91
C ILE A 60 9.89 2.00 -7.34
N GLU A 61 8.78 1.55 -7.92
CA GLU A 61 7.70 2.41 -8.42
C GLU A 61 6.53 2.44 -7.44
N ASN A 62 6.21 1.29 -6.82
CA ASN A 62 5.10 1.17 -5.88
C ASN A 62 5.46 0.23 -4.74
N LEU A 63 4.82 0.47 -3.59
CA LEU A 63 4.94 -0.35 -2.41
C LEU A 63 3.54 -0.69 -1.90
N ALA A 64 3.32 -1.93 -1.49
CA ALA A 64 2.09 -2.35 -0.83
C ALA A 64 2.41 -3.09 0.47
N CYS A 65 1.49 -3.07 1.41
CA CYS A 65 1.53 -3.90 2.61
C CYS A 65 0.17 -4.53 2.88
N ASN A 66 0.19 -5.74 3.43
CA ASN A 66 -1.02 -6.43 3.86
C ASN A 66 -1.32 -6.16 5.36
N ALA A 67 -2.42 -6.71 5.87
CA ALA A 67 -2.88 -6.50 7.24
C ALA A 67 -1.88 -6.94 8.35
N GLU A 68 -0.88 -7.78 8.04
CA GLU A 68 0.17 -8.14 9.00
C GLU A 68 1.22 -7.02 9.18
N PHE A 69 1.19 -6.00 8.33
CA PHE A 69 1.95 -4.77 8.54
C PHE A 69 1.24 -3.87 9.56
N HIS A 70 1.72 -3.91 10.79
CA HIS A 70 1.14 -3.19 11.94
C HIS A 70 1.42 -1.68 11.96
N GLY A 71 1.65 -1.06 10.80
CA GLY A 71 1.87 0.38 10.66
C GLY A 71 0.59 1.14 10.32
N SER A 72 0.59 2.45 10.62
CA SER A 72 -0.50 3.34 10.22
C SER A 72 0.02 4.72 9.83
N TYR A 73 -0.64 5.38 8.88
CA TYR A 73 -0.45 6.79 8.62
C TYR A 73 -1.37 7.61 9.53
N GLN A 74 -0.78 8.23 10.56
CA GLN A 74 -1.46 9.11 11.52
C GLN A 74 -2.73 8.49 12.16
N GLY A 75 -2.78 7.16 12.31
CA GLY A 75 -3.96 6.45 12.80
C GLY A 75 -5.21 6.59 11.90
N LYS A 76 -5.04 7.05 10.66
CA LYS A 76 -6.13 7.28 9.70
C LYS A 76 -6.21 6.22 8.62
N LEU A 77 -5.06 5.76 8.14
CA LEU A 77 -4.94 4.74 7.09
C LEU A 77 -4.01 3.62 7.54
N TRP A 78 -4.47 2.38 7.42
CA TRP A 78 -3.71 1.16 7.68
C TRP A 78 -4.26 0.02 6.81
N PRO A 79 -3.46 -1.02 6.51
CA PRO A 79 -3.98 -2.20 5.82
C PRO A 79 -4.90 -3.01 6.74
N GLY A 80 -5.95 -3.62 6.19
CA GLY A 80 -6.96 -4.34 6.95
C GLY A 80 -8.13 -3.48 7.45
N MET A 81 -8.24 -2.23 6.99
CA MET A 81 -9.41 -1.39 7.29
C MET A 81 -10.68 -1.95 6.67
N THR A 82 -11.77 -1.90 7.42
CA THR A 82 -13.11 -2.07 6.84
C THR A 82 -13.57 -0.79 6.16
N VAL A 83 -14.56 -0.87 5.26
CA VAL A 83 -15.27 0.31 4.73
C VAL A 83 -15.84 1.15 5.89
N GLY A 84 -16.39 0.50 6.93
CA GLY A 84 -16.86 1.18 8.13
C GLY A 84 -15.76 1.98 8.84
N ASP A 85 -14.56 1.42 8.96
CA ASP A 85 -13.40 2.13 9.52
C ASP A 85 -13.03 3.35 8.66
N VAL A 86 -12.99 3.19 7.33
CA VAL A 86 -12.68 4.29 6.40
C VAL A 86 -13.65 5.45 6.62
N LEU A 87 -14.96 5.18 6.61
CA LEU A 87 -15.99 6.20 6.81
C LEU A 87 -15.93 6.87 8.19
N LYS A 88 -15.53 6.11 9.22
CA LYS A 88 -15.42 6.63 10.59
C LYS A 88 -14.18 7.52 10.77
N MET A 89 -13.07 7.17 10.13
CA MET A 89 -11.77 7.81 10.35
C MET A 89 -11.50 8.98 9.39
N THR A 90 -12.30 9.12 8.34
CA THR A 90 -12.08 10.09 7.27
C THR A 90 -13.35 10.90 6.98
N LYS A 91 -13.18 12.09 6.41
CA LYS A 91 -14.28 13.01 6.10
C LYS A 91 -14.66 13.00 4.62
N LYS A 92 -13.70 12.72 3.74
CA LYS A 92 -13.89 12.63 2.30
C LYS A 92 -13.30 11.32 1.79
N GLN A 93 -14.00 10.69 0.84
CA GLN A 93 -13.53 9.53 0.10
C GLN A 93 -13.84 9.76 -1.38
N MET A 94 -12.94 9.36 -2.27
CA MET A 94 -13.18 9.37 -3.70
C MET A 94 -12.41 8.26 -4.40
N ALA A 95 -12.91 7.82 -5.54
CA ALA A 95 -12.17 6.94 -6.42
C ALA A 95 -11.08 7.76 -7.14
N TRP A 96 -9.85 7.25 -7.12
CA TRP A 96 -8.74 7.83 -7.86
C TRP A 96 -7.75 6.75 -8.28
N CYS A 97 -7.54 6.59 -9.59
CA CYS A 97 -6.59 5.65 -10.17
C CYS A 97 -6.70 4.20 -9.63
N GLY A 98 -7.92 3.71 -9.38
CA GLY A 98 -8.14 2.36 -8.84
C GLY A 98 -7.95 2.26 -7.31
N PHE A 99 -7.91 3.39 -6.61
CA PHE A 99 -7.83 3.44 -5.15
C PHE A 99 -8.95 4.28 -4.54
N VAL A 100 -9.32 3.95 -3.31
CA VAL A 100 -10.01 4.86 -2.41
C VAL A 100 -8.98 5.85 -1.88
N GLN A 101 -9.07 7.09 -2.34
CA GLN A 101 -8.34 8.20 -1.77
C GLN A 101 -9.20 8.87 -0.69
N VAL A 102 -8.56 9.28 0.41
CA VAL A 102 -9.27 9.87 1.56
C VAL A 102 -8.67 11.19 1.98
N ASP A 103 -9.52 12.13 2.41
CA ASP A 103 -9.13 13.43 2.96
C ASP A 103 -8.06 14.20 2.16
N ASP A 104 -8.09 14.06 0.82
CA ASP A 104 -7.14 14.68 -0.11
C ASP A 104 -5.67 14.23 0.13
N ILE A 105 -5.45 13.10 0.84
CA ILE A 105 -4.12 12.55 1.11
C ILE A 105 -3.61 11.85 -0.16
N GLN A 106 -2.52 12.37 -0.72
CA GLN A 106 -1.92 11.84 -1.94
C GLN A 106 -0.82 10.81 -1.65
N GLY A 107 -0.60 9.91 -2.62
CA GLY A 107 0.47 8.91 -2.57
C GLY A 107 0.26 7.76 -1.59
N VAL A 108 -0.96 7.59 -1.08
CA VAL A 108 -1.39 6.41 -0.32
C VAL A 108 -2.84 6.09 -0.68
N GLY A 109 -3.19 4.81 -0.76
CA GLY A 109 -4.54 4.41 -1.14
C GLY A 109 -4.90 3.00 -0.70
N LEU A 110 -6.21 2.76 -0.58
CA LEU A 110 -6.79 1.44 -0.39
C LEU A 110 -7.28 0.94 -1.76
N PRO A 111 -6.80 -0.20 -2.26
CA PRO A 111 -7.11 -0.63 -3.62
C PRO A 111 -8.60 -0.90 -3.78
N LEU A 112 -9.20 -0.33 -4.82
CA LEU A 112 -10.56 -0.66 -5.23
C LEU A 112 -10.57 -2.07 -5.84
N PRO A 113 -11.62 -2.88 -5.61
CA PRO A 113 -11.79 -4.12 -6.36
C PRO A 113 -11.97 -3.80 -7.85
N GLY A 114 -11.43 -4.66 -8.72
CA GLY A 114 -11.09 -4.29 -10.10
C GLY A 114 -12.20 -3.76 -11.02
N GLU A 115 -13.47 -3.98 -10.71
CA GLU A 115 -14.59 -3.49 -11.53
C GLU A 115 -15.03 -2.06 -11.16
N PHE A 116 -14.45 -1.47 -10.11
CA PHE A 116 -14.90 -0.20 -9.57
C PHE A 116 -13.86 0.89 -9.83
N ASP A 117 -14.15 1.78 -10.76
CA ASP A 117 -13.32 2.94 -11.11
C ASP A 117 -13.90 4.28 -10.67
N ASP A 118 -15.17 4.32 -10.24
CA ASP A 118 -15.85 5.51 -9.72
C ASP A 118 -16.93 5.17 -8.67
N PHE A 119 -17.23 6.13 -7.78
CA PHE A 119 -18.33 6.06 -6.83
C PHE A 119 -18.71 7.45 -6.27
N GLU A 120 -19.99 7.64 -5.92
CA GLU A 120 -20.41 8.81 -5.13
C GLU A 120 -20.13 8.61 -3.63
N LYS A 121 -20.43 7.41 -3.11
CA LYS A 121 -20.10 6.97 -1.76
C LYS A 121 -19.55 5.56 -1.79
N LEU A 122 -18.62 5.28 -0.88
CA LEU A 122 -17.97 3.97 -0.79
C LEU A 122 -18.96 2.82 -0.54
N ILE A 123 -20.06 3.12 0.16
CA ILE A 123 -21.14 2.17 0.49
C ILE A 123 -22.15 1.95 -0.64
N ASP A 124 -22.02 2.66 -1.76
CA ASP A 124 -22.92 2.44 -2.90
C ASP A 124 -22.68 1.06 -3.54
N PHE A 125 -21.48 0.47 -3.32
CA PHE A 125 -21.08 -0.80 -3.92
C PHE A 125 -20.29 -1.72 -2.99
N LEU A 126 -19.70 -1.22 -1.89
CA LEU A 126 -19.02 -2.05 -0.90
C LEU A 126 -19.83 -2.17 0.40
N ASP A 127 -19.89 -3.38 0.93
CA ASP A 127 -20.43 -3.62 2.26
C ASP A 127 -19.57 -2.89 3.31
N PRO A 128 -20.17 -2.25 4.34
CA PRO A 128 -19.43 -1.71 5.48
C PRO A 128 -18.41 -2.67 6.12
N GLU A 129 -18.65 -3.98 6.07
CA GLU A 129 -17.77 -5.04 6.57
C GLU A 129 -16.67 -5.47 5.58
N PHE A 130 -16.70 -4.98 4.33
CA PHE A 130 -15.66 -5.26 3.35
C PHE A 130 -14.30 -4.77 3.84
N ILE A 131 -13.28 -5.63 3.75
CA ILE A 131 -11.92 -5.37 4.24
C ILE A 131 -10.99 -5.04 3.09
N PHE A 132 -10.36 -3.88 3.14
CA PHE A 132 -9.21 -3.54 2.33
C PHE A 132 -7.96 -4.20 2.93
N ASN A 133 -7.68 -5.44 2.53
CA ASN A 133 -6.57 -6.22 3.09
C ASN A 133 -5.19 -5.58 2.84
N GLU A 134 -5.08 -4.75 1.80
CA GLU A 134 -3.84 -4.09 1.42
C GLU A 134 -3.95 -2.57 1.50
N LEU A 135 -2.81 -1.93 1.70
CA LEU A 135 -2.61 -0.50 1.56
C LEU A 135 -1.40 -0.25 0.68
N TRP A 136 -1.54 0.70 -0.24
CA TRP A 136 -0.55 1.01 -1.26
C TRP A 136 0.05 2.39 -1.05
N VAL A 137 1.35 2.53 -1.29
CA VAL A 137 2.11 3.78 -1.33
C VAL A 137 2.71 3.91 -2.72
N CYS A 138 2.33 4.97 -3.43
CA CYS A 138 2.69 5.22 -4.83
C CYS A 138 3.06 6.70 -5.01
N SER A 139 3.79 7.03 -6.08
CA SER A 139 4.32 8.39 -6.28
C SER A 139 3.36 9.37 -7.01
N PHE A 140 2.04 9.16 -6.94
CA PHE A 140 1.04 9.97 -7.67
C PHE A 140 1.21 11.48 -7.47
#